data_AF-D1LFK1-F1
#
_entry.id   AF-D1LFK1-F1
#
_cell.length_a   1.000
_cell.length_b   1.000
_cell.length_c   1.000
_cell.angle_alpha   90.00
_cell.angle_beta   90.00
_cell.angle_gamma   90.00
#
_symmetry.space_group_name_H-M   'P 1'
#
loop_
_entity.id
_entity.type
_entity.pdbx_description
1 polymer ?
#
loop_
_entity_poly.entity_id
_entity_poly.type
_entity_poly.pdbx_seq_one_letter_code
_entity_poly.pdbx_strand_id
1 'polypeptide(L)'
;LVIPAIFPSQPSDINGCWSGSATILHGNKPAMLYTGIDPMNHQVQNIAYPKNLSDPFLREWIKSPKNPLMEPTSENKINASSFRDPTTGWLGKDGNWRIIIGSKRNTRGIAILYKSKDFINWIKSKHPLHSAKGTGMWECPDFFPVLKIGTFGVDTSLNSDDVRHVLKS
;
A
#
# COMPACT_ATOMS: atom_id res chain seq x y z
N LEU A 1 -25.43 -13.55 4.61
CA LEU A 1 -24.07 -13.97 4.17
C LEU A 1 -23.29 -12.71 3.79
N VAL A 2 -22.05 -12.58 4.26
CA VAL A 2 -21.11 -11.58 3.75
C VAL A 2 -20.31 -12.27 2.65
N ILE A 3 -20.40 -11.78 1.41
CA ILE A 3 -19.55 -12.23 0.31
C ILE A 3 -18.15 -11.64 0.50
N PRO A 4 -17.07 -12.33 0.06
CA PRO A 4 -15.74 -11.74 0.04
C PRO A 4 -15.74 -10.41 -0.74
N ALA A 5 -15.20 -9.35 -0.12
CA ALA A 5 -15.20 -8.01 -0.70
C ALA A 5 -14.33 -7.92 -1.97
N ILE A 6 -13.16 -8.56 -1.94
CA ILE A 6 -12.18 -8.59 -3.03
C ILE A 6 -11.80 -10.06 -3.27
N PHE A 7 -11.92 -10.49 -4.52
CA PHE A 7 -11.61 -11.84 -4.99
C PHE A 7 -11.08 -11.76 -6.43
N PRO A 8 -10.29 -12.73 -6.95
CA PRO A 8 -9.72 -12.69 -8.29
C PRO A 8 -10.77 -12.40 -9.38
N SER A 9 -10.55 -11.36 -10.18
CA SER A 9 -11.50 -10.98 -11.25
C SER A 9 -10.90 -10.10 -12.35
N GLN A 10 -9.64 -9.69 -12.24
CA GLN A 10 -8.91 -8.97 -13.27
C GLN A 10 -7.57 -9.66 -13.55
N PRO A 11 -6.94 -9.47 -14.73
CA PRO A 11 -5.65 -10.09 -15.02
C PRO A 11 -4.59 -9.85 -13.93
N SER A 12 -4.55 -8.65 -13.36
CA SER A 12 -3.57 -8.26 -12.33
C SER A 12 -3.76 -8.91 -10.95
N ASP A 13 -4.81 -9.70 -10.75
CA ASP A 13 -5.03 -10.47 -9.52
C ASP A 13 -5.63 -11.87 -9.75
N ILE A 14 -5.56 -12.36 -10.99
CA ILE A 14 -6.25 -13.57 -11.42
C ILE A 14 -5.79 -14.81 -10.62
N ASN A 15 -4.54 -14.83 -10.20
CA ASN A 15 -3.95 -15.91 -9.43
C ASN A 15 -4.04 -15.69 -7.90
N GLY A 16 -4.57 -14.54 -7.45
CA GLY A 16 -4.77 -14.28 -6.03
C GLY A 16 -4.92 -12.80 -5.69
N CYS A 17 -5.73 -12.53 -4.66
CA CYS A 17 -5.82 -11.25 -3.96
C CYS A 17 -5.18 -11.42 -2.58
N TRP A 18 -3.99 -10.87 -2.40
CA TRP A 18 -3.21 -10.92 -1.16
C TRP A 18 -3.44 -9.68 -0.30
N SER A 19 -2.70 -9.58 0.80
CA SER A 19 -2.79 -8.51 1.79
C SER A 19 -2.72 -7.11 1.19
N GLY A 20 -3.29 -6.17 1.93
CA GLY A 20 -3.40 -4.77 1.56
C GLY A 20 -3.90 -3.93 2.72
N SER A 21 -4.03 -2.64 2.48
CA SER A 21 -4.43 -1.66 3.49
C SER A 21 -5.44 -0.66 2.93
N ALA A 22 -6.33 -0.20 3.80
CA ALA A 22 -7.31 0.83 3.49
C ALA A 22 -6.76 2.23 3.78
N THR A 23 -7.06 3.20 2.92
CA THR A 23 -6.82 4.63 3.14
C THR A 23 -8.10 5.40 2.91
N ILE A 24 -8.49 6.28 3.84
CA ILE A 24 -9.63 7.16 3.65
C ILE A 24 -9.16 8.44 2.95
N LEU A 25 -9.50 8.58 1.67
CA LEU A 25 -9.14 9.75 0.87
C LEU A 25 -10.06 10.94 1.20
N HIS A 26 -9.66 12.14 0.74
CA HIS A 26 -10.47 13.34 0.85
C HIS A 26 -11.92 13.12 0.36
N GLY A 27 -12.88 13.68 1.12
CA GLY A 27 -14.30 13.50 0.86
C GLY A 27 -14.86 12.15 1.34
N ASN A 28 -14.24 11.53 2.35
CA ASN A 28 -14.67 10.27 2.97
C ASN A 28 -14.78 9.11 1.97
N LYS A 29 -13.75 8.94 1.14
CA LYS A 29 -13.71 7.90 0.11
C LYS A 29 -12.69 6.82 0.47
N PRO A 30 -13.10 5.66 1.00
CA PRO A 30 -12.20 4.54 1.24
C PRO A 30 -11.60 4.04 -0.07
N ALA A 31 -10.30 3.81 -0.06
CA ALA A 31 -9.54 3.17 -1.12
C ALA A 31 -8.75 2.00 -0.53
N MET A 32 -8.80 0.84 -1.17
CA MET A 32 -8.03 -0.34 -0.78
C MET A 32 -6.90 -0.54 -1.76
N LEU A 33 -5.66 -0.41 -1.30
CA LEU A 33 -4.50 -0.90 -2.04
C LEU A 33 -4.20 -2.33 -1.58
N TYR A 34 -3.98 -3.24 -2.53
CA TYR A 34 -3.69 -4.64 -2.21
C TYR A 34 -2.74 -5.26 -3.24
N THR A 35 -2.06 -6.33 -2.85
CA THR A 35 -1.24 -7.10 -3.78
C THR A 35 -2.10 -8.10 -4.55
N GLY A 36 -2.05 -8.06 -5.87
CA GLY A 36 -2.55 -9.14 -6.72
C GLY A 36 -1.43 -10.00 -7.27
N ILE A 37 -1.79 -11.23 -7.63
CA ILE A 37 -0.91 -12.15 -8.36
C ILE A 37 -1.38 -12.21 -9.82
N ASP A 38 -0.52 -11.73 -10.72
CA ASP A 38 -0.78 -11.66 -12.16
C ASP A 38 -0.65 -13.06 -12.83
N PRO A 39 -0.92 -13.22 -14.15
CA PRO A 39 -0.85 -14.52 -14.82
C PRO A 39 0.55 -15.13 -14.83
N MET A 40 1.59 -14.30 -14.68
CA MET A 40 2.99 -14.69 -14.63
C MET A 40 3.46 -15.00 -13.20
N ASN A 41 2.56 -14.99 -12.21
CA ASN A 41 2.84 -15.12 -10.78
C ASN A 41 3.71 -13.99 -10.22
N HIS A 42 3.70 -12.82 -10.85
CA HIS A 42 4.29 -11.62 -10.28
C HIS A 42 3.35 -10.98 -9.26
N GLN A 43 3.96 -10.39 -8.24
CA GLN A 43 3.25 -9.58 -7.26
C GLN A 43 3.16 -8.14 -7.78
N VAL A 44 1.93 -7.64 -7.91
CA VAL A 44 1.62 -6.30 -8.42
C VAL A 44 0.63 -5.60 -7.48
N GLN A 45 0.60 -4.27 -7.48
CA GLN A 45 -0.28 -3.52 -6.57
C GLN A 45 -1.50 -2.98 -7.31
N ASN A 46 -2.66 -3.32 -6.79
CA ASN A 46 -3.97 -3.00 -7.34
C ASN A 46 -4.71 -2.04 -6.41
N ILE A 47 -5.71 -1.35 -6.95
CA ILE A 47 -6.66 -0.55 -6.17
C ILE A 47 -8.10 -1.02 -6.36
N ALA A 48 -8.88 -0.95 -5.27
CA ALA A 48 -10.32 -1.12 -5.28
C ALA A 48 -11.01 -0.05 -4.42
N TYR A 49 -12.27 0.21 -4.72
CA TYR A 49 -13.13 1.18 -4.04
C TYR A 49 -14.48 0.55 -3.69
N PRO A 50 -15.18 1.00 -2.63
CA PRO A 50 -16.55 0.60 -2.41
C PRO A 50 -17.43 1.04 -3.59
N LYS A 51 -18.26 0.11 -4.08
CA LYS A 51 -19.22 0.40 -5.16
C LYS A 51 -20.35 1.30 -4.69
N ASN A 52 -20.74 1.21 -3.42
CA ASN A 52 -21.81 1.97 -2.81
C ASN A 52 -21.37 2.53 -1.45
N LEU A 53 -21.09 3.83 -1.37
CA LEU A 53 -20.69 4.50 -0.12
C LEU A 53 -21.86 4.67 0.87
N SER A 54 -23.10 4.53 0.42
CA SER A 54 -24.28 4.56 1.30
C SER A 54 -24.53 3.21 1.99
N ASP A 55 -23.84 2.14 1.58
CA ASP A 55 -23.88 0.86 2.29
C ASP A 55 -22.98 0.93 3.53
N PRO A 56 -23.52 0.93 4.76
CA PRO A 56 -22.71 1.05 5.98
C PRO A 56 -21.74 -0.12 6.17
N PHE A 57 -21.97 -1.24 5.47
CA PHE A 57 -21.10 -2.41 5.53
C PHE A 57 -20.09 -2.48 4.38
N LEU A 58 -20.18 -1.57 3.39
CA LEU A 58 -19.30 -1.50 2.22
C LEU A 58 -19.06 -2.88 1.59
N ARG A 59 -20.14 -3.64 1.31
CA ARG A 59 -20.03 -5.06 0.94
C ARG A 59 -19.47 -5.31 -0.45
N GLU A 60 -19.83 -4.44 -1.39
CA GLU A 60 -19.40 -4.56 -2.79
C GLU A 60 -18.27 -3.59 -3.11
N TRP A 61 -17.21 -4.11 -3.75
CA TRP A 61 -16.05 -3.33 -4.18
C TRP A 61 -15.85 -3.44 -5.68
N ILE A 62 -15.44 -2.33 -6.30
CA ILE A 62 -15.05 -2.25 -7.71
C ILE A 62 -13.54 -2.03 -7.81
N LYS A 63 -12.91 -2.76 -8.70
CA LYS A 63 -11.48 -2.62 -9.00
C LYS A 63 -11.27 -1.62 -10.13
N SER A 64 -10.19 -0.84 -10.05
CA SER A 64 -9.86 0.10 -11.13
C SER A 64 -9.55 -0.64 -12.44
N PRO A 65 -9.99 -0.13 -13.60
CA PRO A 65 -9.56 -0.67 -14.90
C PRO A 65 -8.08 -0.35 -15.21
N LYS A 66 -7.44 0.53 -14.44
CA LYS A 66 -6.01 0.87 -14.58
C LYS A 66 -5.09 -0.09 -13.82
N ASN A 67 -5.62 -1.12 -13.18
CA ASN A 67 -4.82 -2.08 -12.45
C ASN A 67 -3.91 -2.91 -13.40
N PRO A 68 -2.67 -3.23 -13.00
CA PRO A 68 -2.03 -2.83 -11.75
C PRO A 68 -1.54 -1.37 -11.77
N LEU A 69 -1.54 -0.70 -10.62
CA LEU A 69 -1.03 0.67 -10.48
C LEU A 69 0.49 0.74 -10.30
N MET A 70 1.08 -0.31 -9.71
CA MET A 70 2.52 -0.42 -9.46
C MET A 70 2.94 -1.86 -9.70
N GLU A 71 3.93 -2.06 -10.55
CA GLU A 71 4.41 -3.39 -10.93
C GLU A 71 5.94 -3.45 -11.01
N PRO A 72 6.54 -4.64 -10.87
CA PRO A 72 7.95 -4.85 -11.15
C PRO A 72 8.27 -4.64 -12.64
N THR A 73 9.29 -3.85 -12.96
CA THR A 73 9.75 -3.64 -14.34
C THR A 73 11.27 -3.70 -14.42
N SER A 74 11.80 -3.91 -15.63
CA SER A 74 13.24 -3.84 -15.89
C SER A 74 13.86 -2.50 -15.48
N GLU A 75 13.10 -1.41 -15.62
CA GLU A 75 13.53 -0.05 -15.27
C GLU A 75 13.62 0.14 -13.76
N ASN A 76 12.60 -0.32 -13.02
CA ASN A 76 12.55 -0.12 -11.57
C ASN A 76 13.32 -1.19 -10.77
N LYS A 77 13.71 -2.30 -11.41
CA LYS A 77 14.55 -3.38 -10.87
C LYS A 77 14.01 -3.99 -9.58
N ILE A 78 12.68 -4.00 -9.43
CA ILE A 78 12.01 -4.66 -8.31
C ILE A 78 11.94 -6.16 -8.58
N ASN A 79 12.13 -6.99 -7.55
CA ASN A 79 11.99 -8.43 -7.68
C ASN A 79 10.50 -8.81 -7.67
N ALA A 80 10.03 -9.44 -8.76
CA ALA A 80 8.62 -9.73 -8.97
C ALA A 80 8.00 -10.74 -8.00
N SER A 81 8.81 -11.55 -7.32
CA SER A 81 8.34 -12.47 -6.26
C SER A 81 8.48 -11.89 -4.85
N SER A 82 8.92 -10.63 -4.74
CA SER A 82 9.24 -9.96 -3.47
C SER A 82 8.84 -8.49 -3.54
N PHE A 83 7.54 -8.23 -3.77
CA PHE A 83 6.97 -6.89 -3.88
C PHE A 83 5.50 -6.90 -3.47
N ARG A 84 5.20 -6.75 -2.19
CA ARG A 84 3.85 -6.97 -1.66
C ARG A 84 3.53 -6.17 -0.40
N ASP A 85 2.26 -6.20 -0.04
CA ASP A 85 1.69 -5.65 1.19
C ASP A 85 1.79 -4.11 1.25
N PRO A 86 1.05 -3.38 0.40
CA PRO A 86 1.02 -1.93 0.43
C PRO A 86 0.37 -1.44 1.73
N THR A 87 0.97 -0.41 2.34
CA THR A 87 0.48 0.17 3.60
C THR A 87 -0.69 1.12 3.39
N THR A 88 -1.31 1.52 4.51
CA THR A 88 -2.14 2.72 4.56
C THR A 88 -1.31 3.92 4.06
N GLY A 89 -1.93 4.76 3.25
CA GLY A 89 -1.31 5.95 2.71
C GLY A 89 -1.31 7.10 3.71
N TRP A 90 -0.26 7.92 3.68
CA TRP A 90 -0.19 9.17 4.42
C TRP A 90 0.04 10.36 3.49
N LEU A 91 -0.61 11.47 3.77
CA LEU A 91 -0.50 12.69 2.99
C LEU A 91 0.62 13.57 3.54
N GLY A 92 1.64 13.85 2.73
CA GLY A 92 2.70 14.76 3.13
C GLY A 92 2.26 16.23 3.09
N LYS A 93 2.99 17.10 3.80
CA LYS A 93 2.81 18.56 3.76
C LYS A 93 2.95 19.17 2.35
N ASP A 94 3.60 18.44 1.44
CA ASP A 94 3.74 18.78 0.02
C ASP A 94 2.53 18.39 -0.83
N GLY A 95 1.45 17.88 -0.23
CA GLY A 95 0.23 17.47 -0.92
C GLY A 95 0.36 16.15 -1.69
N ASN A 96 1.45 15.40 -1.52
CA ASN A 96 1.62 14.09 -2.14
C ASN A 96 1.31 12.97 -1.15
N TRP A 97 0.51 12.00 -1.56
CA TRP A 97 0.35 10.72 -0.89
C TRP A 97 1.65 9.93 -0.94
N ARG A 98 1.88 9.14 0.09
CA ARG A 98 2.98 8.19 0.21
C ARG A 98 2.45 6.86 0.73
N ILE A 99 3.07 5.78 0.26
CA ILE A 99 2.90 4.42 0.80
C ILE A 99 4.26 3.75 0.83
N ILE A 100 4.40 2.69 1.63
CA ILE A 100 5.49 1.73 1.47
C ILE A 100 4.96 0.37 1.05
N ILE A 101 5.82 -0.39 0.36
CA ILE A 101 5.56 -1.76 -0.06
C ILE A 101 6.75 -2.60 0.38
N GLY A 102 6.48 -3.77 0.97
CA GLY A 102 7.48 -4.72 1.43
C GLY A 102 8.24 -5.33 0.26
N SER A 103 9.56 -5.43 0.39
CA SER A 103 10.44 -6.00 -0.62
C SER A 103 11.77 -6.48 -0.04
N LYS A 104 12.62 -7.04 -0.90
CA LYS A 104 14.02 -7.30 -0.63
C LYS A 104 14.90 -7.11 -1.86
N ARG A 105 16.18 -6.86 -1.62
CA ARG A 105 17.25 -6.99 -2.62
C ARG A 105 18.33 -7.90 -2.05
N ASN A 106 18.50 -9.09 -2.63
CA ASN A 106 19.30 -10.17 -2.04
C ASN A 106 18.79 -10.47 -0.61
N THR A 107 19.65 -10.38 0.40
CA THR A 107 19.30 -10.60 1.81
C THR A 107 18.87 -9.34 2.56
N ARG A 108 18.81 -8.19 1.88
CA ARG A 108 18.42 -6.91 2.48
C ARG A 108 16.92 -6.69 2.35
N GLY A 109 16.21 -6.54 3.48
CA GLY A 109 14.82 -6.11 3.51
C GLY A 109 14.67 -4.63 3.21
N ILE A 110 13.60 -4.27 2.51
CA ILE A 110 13.40 -2.93 1.94
C ILE A 110 11.92 -2.53 2.09
N ALA A 111 11.69 -1.32 2.61
CA ALA A 111 10.41 -0.63 2.49
C ALA A 111 10.45 0.31 1.27
N ILE A 112 9.94 -0.13 0.12
CA ILE A 112 9.95 0.67 -1.11
C ILE A 112 8.94 1.80 -0.98
N LEU A 113 9.41 3.04 -1.09
CA LEU A 113 8.56 4.24 -1.00
C LEU A 113 8.01 4.62 -2.37
N TYR A 114 6.69 4.78 -2.47
CA TYR A 114 6.00 5.36 -3.62
C TYR A 114 5.33 6.68 -3.25
N LYS A 115 5.15 7.56 -4.25
CA LYS A 115 4.47 8.85 -4.11
C LYS A 115 3.41 9.04 -5.18
N SER A 116 2.29 9.68 -4.86
CA SER A 116 1.23 10.00 -5.81
C SER A 116 0.53 11.30 -5.45
N LYS A 117 0.01 12.02 -6.44
CA LYS A 117 -0.87 13.20 -6.23
C LYS A 117 -2.34 12.82 -6.16
N ASP A 118 -2.73 11.79 -6.90
CA ASP A 118 -4.13 11.43 -7.16
C ASP A 118 -4.52 10.04 -6.66
N PHE A 119 -3.59 9.35 -5.99
CA PHE A 119 -3.72 7.99 -5.47
C PHE A 119 -3.86 6.90 -6.56
N ILE A 120 -3.70 7.27 -7.83
CA ILE A 120 -3.79 6.38 -9.00
C ILE A 120 -2.43 6.26 -9.68
N ASN A 121 -1.78 7.38 -9.98
CA ASN A 121 -0.50 7.42 -10.66
C ASN A 121 0.62 7.47 -9.61
N TRP A 122 1.38 6.38 -9.49
CA TRP A 122 2.40 6.22 -8.45
C TRP A 122 3.81 6.25 -9.03
N ILE A 123 4.67 7.07 -8.42
CA ILE A 123 6.07 7.20 -8.79
C ILE A 123 6.93 6.62 -7.67
N LYS A 124 7.75 5.62 -8.01
CA LYS A 124 8.73 5.04 -7.09
C LYS A 124 9.78 6.08 -6.71
N SER A 125 10.04 6.24 -5.41
CA SER A 125 11.13 7.11 -4.95
C SER A 125 12.49 6.49 -5.24
N LYS A 126 13.49 7.35 -5.51
CA LYS A 126 14.89 6.93 -5.77
C LYS A 126 15.48 6.10 -4.63
N HIS A 127 15.15 6.46 -3.39
CA HIS A 127 15.58 5.76 -2.18
C HIS A 127 14.37 5.14 -1.47
N PRO A 128 14.51 3.94 -0.88
CA PRO A 128 13.48 3.37 -0.03
C PRO A 128 13.29 4.23 1.23
N LEU A 129 12.17 4.06 1.91
CA LEU A 129 11.97 4.73 3.21
C LEU A 129 13.00 4.23 4.23
N HIS A 130 13.20 2.90 4.28
CA HIS A 130 14.23 2.27 5.10
C HIS A 130 14.64 0.90 4.52
N SER A 131 15.76 0.38 5.01
CA SER A 131 16.22 -0.98 4.67
C SER A 131 17.22 -1.52 5.69
N ALA A 132 17.24 -2.84 5.89
CA ALA A 132 18.16 -3.50 6.83
C ALA A 132 18.85 -4.71 6.17
N LYS A 133 20.15 -4.91 6.47
CA LYS A 133 20.90 -6.07 5.94
C LYS A 133 20.53 -7.33 6.73
N GLY A 134 20.49 -8.47 6.05
CA GLY A 134 20.35 -9.78 6.71
C GLY A 134 18.94 -10.11 7.21
N THR A 135 17.96 -9.23 7.00
CA THR A 135 16.58 -9.43 7.46
C THR A 135 15.71 -10.20 6.46
N GLY A 136 16.18 -10.41 5.23
CA GLY A 136 15.39 -11.09 4.21
C GLY A 136 14.23 -10.23 3.69
N MET A 137 13.10 -10.87 3.37
CA MET A 137 11.89 -10.18 2.89
C MET A 137 11.22 -9.43 4.04
N TRP A 138 10.79 -8.19 3.79
CA TRP A 138 9.88 -7.49 4.70
C TRP A 138 8.44 -7.68 4.24
N GLU A 139 7.58 -8.18 5.12
CA GLU A 139 6.17 -8.48 4.85
C GLU A 139 5.27 -7.69 5.80
N CYS A 140 4.13 -7.24 5.28
CA CYS A 140 3.20 -6.36 5.96
C CYS A 140 3.91 -5.23 6.72
N PRO A 141 4.72 -4.39 6.03
CA PRO A 141 5.30 -3.23 6.68
C PRO A 141 4.19 -2.32 7.21
N ASP A 142 4.49 -1.52 8.22
CA ASP A 142 3.56 -0.50 8.69
C ASP A 142 4.34 0.76 9.10
N PHE A 143 3.78 1.93 8.82
CA PHE A 143 4.42 3.21 9.08
C PHE A 143 3.40 4.25 9.54
N PHE A 144 3.47 4.61 10.82
CA PHE A 144 2.50 5.50 11.44
C PHE A 144 3.14 6.38 12.53
N PRO A 145 2.56 7.57 12.79
CA PRO A 145 3.01 8.44 13.86
C PRO A 145 2.44 8.00 15.22
N VAL A 146 3.17 8.32 16.28
CA VAL A 146 2.75 8.23 17.68
C VAL A 146 3.09 9.53 18.40
N LEU A 147 2.24 9.95 19.34
CA LEU A 147 2.54 11.10 20.19
C LEU A 147 3.72 10.78 21.10
N LYS A 148 4.60 11.77 21.32
CA LYS A 148 5.68 11.65 22.31
C LYS A 148 5.17 11.53 23.74
N ILE A 149 4.02 12.13 24.03
CA ILE A 149 3.41 12.21 25.35
C ILE A 149 1.91 11.88 25.20
N GLY A 150 1.39 11.07 26.12
CA GLY A 150 -0.01 10.64 26.13
C GLY A 150 -0.20 9.24 25.53
N THR A 151 -1.47 8.81 25.46
CA THR A 151 -1.86 7.44 25.10
C THR A 151 -2.85 7.38 23.93
N PHE A 152 -3.16 8.52 23.30
CA PHE A 152 -4.11 8.58 22.19
C PHE A 152 -3.44 8.25 20.85
N GLY A 153 -4.20 7.57 19.99
CA GLY A 153 -3.82 7.38 18.58
C GLY A 153 -3.95 8.66 17.78
N VAL A 154 -3.28 8.70 16.63
CA VAL A 154 -3.23 9.86 15.73
C VAL A 154 -3.43 9.44 14.29
N ASP A 155 -3.90 10.36 13.45
CA ASP A 155 -4.02 10.15 12.01
C ASP A 155 -2.65 9.84 11.39
N THR A 156 -2.61 8.94 10.40
CA THR A 156 -1.37 8.50 9.72
C THR A 156 -0.61 9.66 9.07
N SER A 157 -1.30 10.75 8.72
CA SER A 157 -0.71 11.95 8.10
C SER A 157 -0.22 12.98 9.12
N LEU A 158 -0.42 12.78 10.43
CA LEU A 158 0.05 13.73 11.44
C LEU A 158 1.57 13.80 11.45
N ASN A 159 2.11 14.98 11.14
CA ASN A 159 3.54 15.23 11.14
C ASN A 159 3.87 16.59 11.76
N SER A 160 4.14 16.58 13.06
CA SER A 160 4.51 17.74 13.90
C SER A 160 5.75 17.44 14.74
N ASP A 161 6.23 18.46 15.46
CA ASP A 161 7.34 18.28 16.39
C ASP A 161 6.97 17.40 17.59
N ASP A 162 5.68 17.15 17.85
CA ASP A 162 5.21 16.37 19.00
C ASP A 162 5.07 14.87 18.71
N VAL A 163 5.39 14.43 17.49
CA VAL A 163 5.29 13.01 17.09
C VAL A 163 6.65 12.34 16.87
N ARG A 164 6.64 11.01 17.00
CA ARG A 164 7.65 10.09 16.48
C ARG A 164 6.98 9.17 15.47
N HIS A 165 7.76 8.55 14.59
CA HIS A 165 7.23 7.57 13.64
C HIS A 165 7.74 6.18 13.99
N VAL A 166 6.85 5.21 13.90
CA VAL A 166 7.16 3.79 14.01
C VAL A 166 7.26 3.22 12.60
N LEU A 167 8.31 2.44 12.34
CA LEU A 167 8.39 1.58 11.17
C LEU A 167 8.43 0.13 11.66
N LYS A 168 7.37 -0.63 11.38
CA LYS A 168 7.35 -2.08 11.53
C LYS A 168 7.73 -2.70 10.19
N SER A 169 8.61 -3.70 10.22
CA SER A 169 9.09 -4.44 9.04
C SER A 169 8.88 -5.93 9.18
#